data_AF-A0A7Y8M4T2-F1
#
_entry.id   AF-A0A7Y8M4T2-F1
#
_cell.length_a   1.000
_cell.length_b   1.000
_cell.length_c   1.000
_cell.angle_alpha   90.00
_cell.angle_beta   90.00
_cell.angle_gamma   90.00
#
_symmetry.space_group_name_H-M   'P 1'
#
loop_
_entity.id
_entity.type
_entity.pdbx_description
1 polymer ?
#
loop_
_entity_poly.entity_id
_entity_poly.type
_entity_poly.pdbx_seq_one_letter_code
_entity_poly.pdbx_strand_id
1 'polypeptide(L)' 'QTSDGIVIKGFRLVNGANGLFLSSPDQKGKDGKYYETVTLPKEMKSELEKMAIEEYNKSSK' A
#
# COMPACT_ATOMS: atom_id res chain seq x y z
N GLN A 1 16.60 -4.40 -15.90
CA GLN A 1 16.64 -3.55 -14.68
C GLN A 1 17.00 -2.15 -15.14
N THR A 2 16.18 -1.14 -14.83
CA THR A 2 16.49 0.27 -15.13
C THR A 2 17.17 0.89 -13.92
N SER A 3 18.11 1.82 -14.15
CA SER A 3 18.72 2.64 -13.09
C SER A 3 17.76 3.70 -12.53
N ASP A 4 16.75 4.04 -13.33
CA ASP A 4 15.72 4.99 -12.94
C ASP A 4 14.72 4.28 -12.01
N GLY A 5 14.59 4.81 -10.81
CA GLY A 5 13.58 4.36 -9.85
C GLY A 5 12.17 4.57 -10.39
N ILE A 6 11.21 3.83 -9.83
CA ILE A 6 9.79 3.92 -10.22
C ILE A 6 9.01 4.47 -9.02
N VAL A 7 8.16 5.47 -9.27
CA VAL A 7 7.17 5.93 -8.29
C VAL A 7 5.85 5.23 -8.56
N ILE A 8 5.43 4.40 -7.61
CA ILE A 8 4.12 3.73 -7.64
C ILE A 8 3.18 4.46 -6.67
N LYS A 9 2.02 4.88 -7.17
CA LYS A 9 1.00 5.60 -6.38
C LYS A 9 -0.22 4.72 -6.11
N GLY A 10 -1.05 5.13 -5.15
CA GLY A 10 -2.33 4.47 -4.87
C GLY A 10 -2.31 3.52 -3.67
N PHE A 11 -1.19 3.40 -2.96
CA PHE A 11 -1.17 2.80 -1.64
C PHE A 11 -1.98 3.65 -0.66
N ARG A 12 -2.71 3.00 0.25
CA ARG A 12 -3.55 3.66 1.24
C ARG A 12 -3.30 3.07 2.61
N LEU A 13 -3.11 3.91 3.63
CA LEU A 13 -3.24 3.50 5.02
C LEU A 13 -4.71 3.50 5.40
N VAL A 14 -5.19 2.36 5.87
CA VAL A 14 -6.61 2.16 6.21
C VAL A 14 -6.70 1.81 7.68
N ASN A 15 -7.60 2.49 8.39
CA ASN A 15 -7.91 2.16 9.79
C ASN A 15 -9.02 1.09 9.81
N GLY A 16 -8.61 -0.16 9.99
CA GLY A 16 -9.51 -1.30 10.09
C GLY A 16 -9.84 -1.67 11.54
N ALA A 17 -10.59 -2.76 11.71
CA ALA A 17 -10.97 -3.26 13.03
C ALA A 17 -9.76 -3.64 13.93
N ASN A 18 -8.61 -3.98 13.33
CA ASN A 18 -7.39 -4.38 14.02
C ASN A 18 -6.29 -3.30 13.97
N GLY A 19 -6.66 -2.04 13.67
CA GLY A 19 -5.73 -0.92 13.53
C GLY A 19 -5.34 -0.59 12.09
N LEU A 20 -4.28 0.20 11.95
CA LEU A 20 -3.77 0.66 10.65
C LEU A 20 -3.11 -0.48 9.88
N PHE A 21 -3.41 -0.57 8.59
CA PHE A 21 -2.75 -1.47 7.65
C PHE A 21 -2.60 -0.82 6.27
N LEU A 22 -1.68 -1.34 5.46
CA LEU A 22 -1.41 -0.84 4.12
C LEU A 22 -2.20 -1.63 3.06
N SER A 23 -3.08 -0.93 2.36
CA SER A 23 -3.78 -1.43 1.16
C SER A 23 -2.97 -1.11 -0.09
N SER A 24 -2.73 -2.13 -0.92
CA SER A 24 -2.12 -1.99 -2.25
C SER A 24 -3.03 -1.17 -3.19
N PRO A 25 -2.48 -0.56 -4.25
CA PRO A 25 -3.28 0.02 -5.32
C PRO A 25 -4.25 -1.01 -5.92
N ASP A 26 -5.51 -0.62 -6.12
CA ASP A 26 -6.53 -1.46 -6.74
C ASP A 26 -7.42 -0.67 -7.72
N GLN A 27 -8.09 -1.42 -8.58
CA GLN A 27 -9.06 -0.87 -9.54
C GLN A 27 -10.32 -1.71 -9.60
N LYS A 28 -11.48 -1.04 -9.71
CA LYS A 28 -12.77 -1.69 -9.90
C LYS A 28 -12.90 -2.21 -11.33
N GLY A 29 -13.09 -3.52 -11.47
CA GLY A 29 -13.39 -4.21 -12.72
C GLY A 29 -14.83 -3.94 -13.20
N LYS A 30 -15.10 -4.33 -14.45
CA LYS A 30 -16.43 -4.21 -15.07
C LYS A 30 -17.49 -5.07 -14.37
N ASP A 31 -17.05 -6.12 -13.67
CA ASP A 31 -17.88 -7.00 -12.85
C ASP A 31 -18.16 -6.44 -11.44
N GLY A 32 -17.66 -5.24 -11.16
CA GLY A 32 -17.86 -4.55 -9.89
C GLY A 32 -16.89 -4.96 -8.77
N LYS A 33 -16.01 -5.93 -9.01
CA LYS A 33 -15.00 -6.37 -8.03
C LYS A 33 -13.75 -5.52 -8.11
N TYR A 34 -12.97 -5.48 -7.03
CA TYR A 34 -11.70 -4.76 -6.97
C TYR A 34 -10.53 -5.74 -7.12
N TYR A 35 -9.53 -5.33 -7.90
CA TYR A 35 -8.34 -6.12 -8.17
C TYR A 35 -7.10 -5.29 -7.88
N GLU A 36 -6.13 -5.87 -7.17
CA GLU A 36 -4.83 -5.23 -6.98
C GLU A 36 -4.16 -5.00 -8.34
N THR A 37 -3.65 -3.79 -8.58
CA THR A 37 -2.94 -3.43 -9.80
C THR A 37 -1.43 -3.57 -9.67
N VAL A 38 -0.95 -3.85 -8.45
CA VAL A 38 0.46 -4.06 -8.12
C VAL A 38 0.57 -5.31 -7.26
N THR A 39 1.39 -6.26 -7.69
CA THR A 39 1.74 -7.45 -6.90
C THR A 39 3.12 -7.27 -6.29
N LEU A 40 3.22 -7.50 -4.98
CA LEU A 40 4.46 -7.38 -4.23
C LEU A 40 4.79 -8.69 -3.52
N PRO A 41 6.07 -9.04 -3.34
CA PRO A 41 6.48 -10.06 -2.38
C PRO A 41 5.94 -9.74 -0.98
N LYS A 42 5.61 -10.79 -0.21
CA LYS A 42 4.98 -10.64 1.10
C LYS A 42 5.86 -9.84 2.06
N GLU A 43 7.16 -10.14 2.07
CA GLU A 43 8.16 -9.50 2.91
C GLU A 43 8.24 -8.00 2.61
N MET A 44 8.24 -7.64 1.33
CA MET A 44 8.25 -6.25 0.87
C MET A 44 6.96 -5.51 1.27
N LYS A 45 5.80 -6.15 1.19
CA LYS A 45 4.52 -5.56 1.64
C LYS A 45 4.52 -5.27 3.15
N SER A 46 5.04 -6.21 3.96
CA SER A 46 5.17 -6.02 5.41
C SER A 46 6.14 -4.88 5.76
N GLU A 47 7.26 -4.75 5.04
CA GLU A 47 8.21 -3.65 5.24
C GLU A 47 7.59 -2.29 4.88
N LEU A 48 6.90 -2.21 3.74
CA LEU A 48 6.19 -1.00 3.31
C LEU A 48 5.10 -0.59 4.31
N GLU A 49 4.35 -1.56 4.85
CA GLU A 49 3.32 -1.28 5.84
C GLU A 49 3.90 -0.67 7.12
N LYS A 50 4.98 -1.26 7.64
CA LYS A 50 5.68 -0.72 8.81
C LYS A 50 6.17 0.70 8.57
N MET A 51 6.85 0.95 7.44
CA MET A 51 7.35 2.28 7.08
C MET A 51 6.23 3.31 6.95
N ALA A 52 5.13 2.94 6.30
CA ALA A 52 3.99 3.83 6.12
C ALA A 52 3.35 4.22 7.46
N ILE A 53 3.11 3.25 8.35
CA ILE A 53 2.52 3.50 9.68
C ILE A 53 3.45 4.38 10.53
N GLU A 54 4.76 4.10 10.53
CA GLU A 54 5.74 4.90 11.26
C GLU A 54 5.73 6.36 10.79
N GLU A 55 5.72 6.60 9.47
CA GLU A 55 5.73 7.94 8.90
C GLU A 55 4.41 8.70 9.16
N TYR A 56 3.28 8.01 9.04
CA TYR A 56 1.97 8.59 9.37
C TYR A 56 1.90 9.02 10.85
N ASN A 57 2.43 8.20 11.76
CA ASN A 57 2.42 8.51 13.19
C ASN A 57 3.39 9.65 13.57
N LYS A 58 4.50 9.83 12.83
CA LYS A 58 5.40 10.99 13.01
C LYS A 58 4.74 12.29 12.59
N SER A 59 4.05 12.29 11.44
CA SER A 59 3.36 13.47 10.90
C SER A 59 2.08 13.83 11.65
N SER A 60 1.52 12.89 12.42
CA SER A 60 0.37 13.11 13.29
C SER A 60 0.74 13.67 14.68
N LYS A 61 2.03 13.90 14.95
CA LYS A 61 2.54 14.61 16.14
C LYS A 61 2.88 16.06 15.78
#